data_AF-A0A7L2RHA1-F1
#
_entry.id   AF-A0A7L2RHA1-F1
#
_cell.length_a   1.000
_cell.length_b   1.000
_cell.length_c   1.000
_cell.angle_alpha   90.00
_cell.angle_beta   90.00
_cell.angle_gamma   90.00
#
_symmetry.space_group_name_H-M   'P 1'
#
loop_
_entity.id
_entity.type
_entity.pdbx_description
1 polymer ?
#
loop_
_entity_poly.entity_id
_entity_poly.type
_entity_poly.pdbx_seq_one_letter_code
_entity_poly.pdbx_strand_id
1 'polypeptide(L)'
;TARAGSVVVPYGHVIGNEKWRGSEVARRLQGKVRLIFEDGLGPVDFHLSNRTCILHLSEADLVAGDEFKRRLVRFRNTSNLMGLVIVEKTQISDQYFLAVQKLVVLELGMALLPVSNQGEAAQLIIQLVSSVIVREQSREHGTNPFLRKQRAQLAEPALFQAVQHIPGVGKSKALLLLQQFRSIRRLCNASLSELEQVVGQTAAQQIYAF
;
A
#
# COMPACT_ATOMS: atom_id res chain seq x y z
N THR A 1 33.64 -6.39 -3.51
CA THR A 1 32.63 -5.40 -3.95
C THR A 1 31.68 -6.08 -4.93
N ALA A 2 30.66 -6.78 -4.42
CA ALA A 2 29.65 -7.41 -5.27
C ALA A 2 28.60 -6.35 -5.62
N ARG A 3 28.55 -5.93 -6.89
CA ARG A 3 27.34 -5.31 -7.44
C ARG A 3 26.24 -6.36 -7.27
N ALA A 4 25.16 -6.02 -6.55
CA ALA A 4 23.93 -6.78 -6.69
C ALA A 4 23.63 -6.80 -8.20
N GLY A 5 23.74 -7.97 -8.82
CA GLY A 5 23.34 -8.14 -10.21
C GLY A 5 21.94 -7.55 -10.35
N SER A 6 21.64 -6.95 -11.49
CA SER A 6 20.26 -6.58 -11.80
C SER A 6 19.46 -7.88 -11.92
N VAL A 7 18.98 -8.40 -10.79
CA VAL A 7 18.20 -9.63 -10.71
C VAL A 7 16.91 -9.38 -11.47
N VAL A 8 16.77 -10.01 -12.63
CA VAL A 8 15.56 -9.91 -13.46
C VAL A 8 14.66 -11.07 -13.09
N VAL A 9 13.54 -10.78 -12.45
CA VAL A 9 12.53 -11.75 -12.05
C VAL A 9 11.48 -11.86 -13.17
N PRO A 10 11.34 -13.02 -13.85
CA PRO A 10 10.27 -13.22 -14.81
C PRO A 10 8.90 -13.29 -14.11
N TYR A 11 7.82 -12.91 -14.80
CA TYR A 11 6.48 -13.02 -14.24
C TYR A 11 6.15 -14.47 -13.84
N GLY A 12 5.49 -14.64 -12.69
CA GLY A 12 5.17 -15.98 -12.18
C GLY A 12 6.34 -16.72 -11.54
N HIS A 13 7.52 -16.10 -11.44
CA HIS A 13 8.70 -16.69 -10.85
C HIS A 13 9.09 -15.99 -9.55
N VAL A 14 9.76 -16.73 -8.69
CA VAL A 14 10.45 -16.21 -7.50
C VAL A 14 11.91 -16.59 -7.64
N ILE A 15 12.81 -15.64 -7.36
CA ILE A 15 14.24 -15.92 -7.29
C ILE A 15 14.60 -16.03 -5.81
N GLY A 16 14.96 -17.23 -5.36
CA GLY A 16 15.37 -17.53 -4.00
C GLY A 16 16.88 -17.63 -3.86
N ASN A 17 17.41 -17.25 -2.71
CA ASN A 17 18.81 -17.45 -2.40
C ASN A 17 19.11 -18.95 -2.29
N GLU A 18 20.24 -19.39 -2.83
CA GLU A 18 20.67 -20.80 -2.85
C GLU A 18 20.59 -21.47 -1.47
N LYS A 19 20.81 -20.73 -0.37
CA LYS A 19 20.70 -21.26 1.00
C LYS A 19 19.32 -21.84 1.35
N TRP A 20 18.28 -21.46 0.60
CA TRP A 20 16.91 -21.98 0.80
C TRP A 20 16.65 -23.27 0.04
N ARG A 21 17.60 -23.78 -0.76
CA ARG A 21 17.44 -25.04 -1.48
C ARG A 21 17.19 -26.18 -0.50
N GLY A 22 16.13 -26.96 -0.74
CA GLY A 22 15.75 -28.10 0.10
C GLY A 22 14.98 -27.75 1.38
N SER A 23 14.88 -26.46 1.74
CA SER A 23 14.07 -25.99 2.87
C SER A 23 12.58 -26.30 2.69
N GLU A 24 11.82 -26.28 3.78
CA GLU A 24 10.38 -26.46 3.73
C GLU A 24 9.70 -25.33 2.95
N VAL A 25 10.14 -24.07 3.15
CA VAL A 25 9.64 -22.92 2.39
C VAL A 25 9.79 -23.18 0.89
N ALA A 26 10.99 -23.52 0.44
CA ALA A 26 11.27 -23.73 -0.98
C ALA A 26 10.44 -24.87 -1.58
N ARG A 27 10.32 -25.99 -0.86
CA ARG A 27 9.53 -27.15 -1.32
C ARG A 27 8.06 -26.80 -1.50
N ARG A 28 7.49 -26.06 -0.55
CA ARG A 28 6.09 -25.60 -0.61
C ARG A 28 5.87 -24.56 -1.72
N LEU A 29 6.84 -23.66 -1.94
CA LEU A 29 6.80 -22.69 -3.04
C LEU A 29 6.80 -23.37 -4.41
N GLN A 30 7.70 -24.33 -4.64
CA GLN A 30 7.83 -25.05 -5.91
C GLN A 30 6.55 -25.76 -6.35
N GLY A 31 5.68 -26.14 -5.40
CA GLY A 31 4.38 -26.76 -5.71
C GLY A 31 3.33 -25.80 -6.32
N LYS A 32 3.55 -24.48 -6.25
CA LYS A 32 2.57 -23.46 -6.71
C LYS A 32 3.18 -22.36 -7.58
N VAL A 33 4.46 -22.07 -7.43
CA VAL A 33 5.19 -20.97 -8.07
C VAL A 33 6.51 -21.51 -8.61
N ARG A 34 6.99 -20.98 -9.74
CA ARG A 34 8.31 -21.37 -10.28
C ARG A 34 9.42 -20.70 -9.46
N LEU A 35 10.10 -21.48 -8.64
CA LEU A 35 11.25 -21.02 -7.84
C LEU A 35 12.56 -21.27 -8.58
N ILE A 36 13.32 -20.21 -8.83
CA ILE A 36 14.69 -20.26 -9.38
C ILE A 36 15.63 -19.96 -8.21
N PHE A 37 16.72 -20.70 -8.08
CA PHE A 37 17.74 -20.39 -7.09
C PHE A 37 18.91 -19.67 -7.74
N GLU A 38 19.42 -18.66 -7.07
CA GLU A 38 20.55 -17.87 -7.52
C GLU A 38 21.51 -17.62 -6.35
N ASP A 39 22.80 -17.83 -6.61
CA ASP A 39 23.87 -17.45 -5.70
C ASP A 39 24.14 -15.96 -5.78
N GLY A 40 24.45 -15.33 -4.65
CA GLY A 40 24.87 -13.93 -4.64
C GLY A 40 23.74 -12.89 -4.66
N LEU A 41 22.52 -13.23 -4.22
CA LEU A 41 21.41 -12.27 -3.97
C LEU A 41 21.69 -11.25 -2.84
N GLY A 42 22.93 -11.20 -2.33
CA GLY A 42 23.34 -10.30 -1.27
C GLY A 42 22.52 -10.52 0.02
N PRO A 43 21.96 -9.47 0.62
CA PRO A 43 21.20 -9.59 1.87
C PRO A 43 19.77 -10.09 1.66
N VAL A 44 19.31 -10.40 0.44
CA VAL A 44 17.91 -10.79 0.15
C VAL A 44 17.74 -12.30 0.15
N ASP A 45 16.58 -12.77 0.65
CA ASP A 45 16.21 -14.19 0.65
C ASP A 45 15.40 -14.58 -0.59
N PHE A 46 14.42 -13.76 -0.96
CA PHE A 46 13.59 -14.00 -2.16
C PHE A 46 13.29 -12.70 -2.90
N HIS A 47 13.37 -12.70 -4.22
CA HIS A 47 12.83 -11.65 -5.08
C HIS A 47 11.49 -12.11 -5.65
N LEU A 48 10.44 -11.30 -5.44
CA LEU A 48 9.10 -11.54 -5.99
C LEU A 48 8.90 -10.80 -7.31
N SER A 49 9.58 -9.67 -7.47
CA SER A 49 9.69 -8.93 -8.72
C SER A 49 10.97 -8.10 -8.74
N ASN A 50 11.21 -7.35 -9.81
CA ASN A 50 12.37 -6.44 -9.93
C ASN A 50 12.35 -5.30 -8.91
N ARG A 51 11.25 -5.12 -8.16
CA ARG A 51 11.09 -4.06 -7.16
C ARG A 51 10.75 -4.56 -5.77
N THR A 52 10.30 -5.82 -5.63
CA THR A 52 9.80 -6.36 -4.37
C THR A 52 10.61 -7.57 -3.96
N CYS A 53 11.07 -7.58 -2.72
CA CYS A 53 11.89 -8.65 -2.17
C CYS A 53 11.55 -8.96 -0.72
N ILE A 54 11.99 -10.12 -0.26
CA ILE A 54 11.74 -10.66 1.07
C ILE A 54 13.07 -10.87 1.79
N LEU A 55 13.11 -10.44 3.03
CA LEU A 55 14.11 -10.80 4.02
C LEU A 55 13.42 -11.65 5.08
N HIS A 56 13.84 -12.90 5.22
CA HIS A 56 13.29 -13.85 6.18
C HIS A 56 14.19 -13.92 7.41
N LEU A 57 13.56 -13.81 8.58
CA LEU A 57 14.17 -13.94 9.90
C LEU A 57 13.61 -15.19 10.57
N SER A 58 14.48 -16.18 10.76
CA SER A 58 14.14 -17.40 11.50
C SER A 58 14.11 -17.16 13.00
N GLU A 59 13.53 -18.09 13.77
CA GLU A 59 13.62 -18.09 15.23
C GLU A 59 15.09 -18.01 15.69
N ALA A 60 15.98 -18.77 15.03
CA ALA A 60 17.40 -18.79 15.35
C ALA A 60 18.07 -17.41 15.13
N ASP A 61 17.69 -16.67 14.09
CA ASP A 61 18.23 -15.33 13.83
C ASP A 61 17.87 -14.34 14.94
N LEU A 62 16.69 -14.49 15.53
CA LEU A 62 16.21 -13.64 16.61
C LEU A 62 16.91 -13.95 17.94
N VAL A 63 17.23 -15.22 18.17
CA VAL A 63 17.92 -15.69 19.37
C VAL A 63 19.43 -15.45 19.30
N ALA A 64 20.03 -15.57 18.11
CA ALA A 64 21.48 -15.46 17.91
C ALA A 64 22.04 -14.03 18.10
N GLY A 65 21.20 -12.99 18.08
CA GLY A 65 21.57 -11.61 18.40
C GLY A 65 21.44 -10.64 17.23
N ASP A 66 22.33 -9.64 17.14
CA ASP A 66 22.10 -8.43 16.33
C ASP A 66 22.59 -8.51 14.88
N GLU A 67 22.99 -9.69 14.39
CA GLU A 67 23.48 -9.85 13.01
C GLU A 67 22.39 -9.52 11.98
N PHE A 68 21.15 -9.96 12.22
CA PHE A 68 20.04 -9.64 11.35
C PHE A 68 19.77 -8.14 11.27
N LYS A 69 19.96 -7.39 12.37
CA LYS A 69 19.79 -5.93 12.39
C LYS A 69 20.76 -5.27 11.42
N ARG A 70 22.03 -5.67 11.43
CA ARG A 70 23.05 -5.17 10.50
C ARG A 70 22.70 -5.52 9.05
N ARG A 71 22.16 -6.72 8.80
CA ARG A 71 21.68 -7.15 7.48
C ARG A 71 20.54 -6.27 6.97
N LEU A 72 19.54 -5.99 7.82
CA LEU A 72 18.39 -5.14 7.49
C LEU A 72 18.78 -3.68 7.22
N VAL A 73 19.62 -3.09 8.08
CA VAL A 73 20.14 -1.72 7.90
C VAL A 73 20.94 -1.61 6.61
N ARG A 74 21.82 -2.60 6.34
CA ARG A 74 22.59 -2.64 5.09
C ARG A 74 21.67 -2.71 3.87
N PHE A 75 20.68 -3.59 3.88
CA PHE A 75 19.69 -3.68 2.81
C PHE A 75 19.02 -2.32 2.58
N ARG A 76 18.51 -1.69 3.63
CA ARG A 76 17.80 -0.41 3.54
C ARG A 76 18.65 0.73 2.97
N ASN A 77 19.94 0.75 3.30
CA ASN A 77 20.86 1.81 2.86
C ASN A 77 21.40 1.58 1.43
N THR A 78 21.44 0.34 0.97
CA THR A 78 22.04 -0.03 -0.34
C THR A 78 21.03 -0.27 -1.45
N SER A 79 19.75 -0.42 -1.09
CA SER A 79 18.70 -0.86 -2.00
C SER A 79 17.51 0.09 -2.01
N ASN A 80 17.01 0.39 -3.20
CA ASN A 80 15.74 1.10 -3.41
C ASN A 80 14.55 0.13 -3.58
N LEU A 81 14.76 -1.17 -3.34
CA LEU A 81 13.72 -2.19 -3.44
C LEU A 81 12.75 -2.10 -2.25
N MET A 82 11.49 -2.45 -2.49
CA MET A 82 10.51 -2.69 -1.45
C MET A 82 10.88 -3.98 -0.71
N GLY A 83 11.45 -3.84 0.49
CA GLY A 83 11.76 -4.95 1.38
C GLY A 83 10.58 -5.30 2.27
N LEU A 84 10.12 -6.56 2.17
CA LEU A 84 9.19 -7.18 3.09
C LEU A 84 9.99 -8.06 4.05
N VAL A 85 9.82 -7.87 5.35
CA VAL A 85 10.45 -8.72 6.35
C VAL A 85 9.45 -9.76 6.82
N ILE A 86 9.75 -11.04 6.65
CA ILE A 86 8.99 -12.14 7.24
C ILE A 86 9.73 -12.60 8.48
N VAL A 87 9.04 -12.76 9.60
CA VAL A 87 9.66 -13.15 10.87
C VAL A 87 8.93 -14.33 11.50
N GLU A 88 9.69 -15.37 11.86
CA GLU A 88 9.16 -16.51 12.60
C GLU A 88 8.89 -16.11 14.05
N LYS A 89 7.61 -15.91 14.36
CA LYS A 89 7.08 -15.55 15.66
C LYS A 89 6.50 -16.80 16.33
N THR A 90 7.33 -17.46 17.13
CA THR A 90 7.01 -18.67 17.89
C THR A 90 6.89 -18.34 19.39
N GLN A 91 6.63 -19.35 20.22
CA GLN A 91 6.65 -19.17 21.68
C GLN A 91 8.02 -18.71 22.20
N ILE A 92 9.13 -19.11 21.56
CA ILE A 92 10.49 -18.76 21.99
C ILE A 92 10.86 -17.37 21.48
N SER A 93 10.52 -17.03 20.24
CA SER A 93 10.92 -15.76 19.64
C SER A 93 9.99 -14.58 19.95
N ASP A 94 8.80 -14.81 20.49
CA ASP A 94 7.82 -13.77 20.82
C ASP A 94 8.42 -12.66 21.71
N GLN A 95 9.28 -13.04 22.67
CA GLN A 95 9.96 -12.09 23.56
C GLN A 95 10.85 -11.07 22.82
N TYR A 96 11.35 -11.42 21.63
CA TYR A 96 12.20 -10.53 20.80
C TYR A 96 11.38 -9.75 19.77
N PHE A 97 10.13 -10.15 19.51
CA PHE A 97 9.32 -9.62 18.42
C PHE A 97 9.07 -8.11 18.54
N LEU A 98 8.81 -7.59 19.75
CA LEU A 98 8.55 -6.16 19.94
C LEU A 98 9.74 -5.29 19.51
N ALA A 99 10.97 -5.70 19.85
CA ALA A 99 12.18 -5.00 19.47
C ALA A 99 12.38 -5.03 17.95
N VAL A 100 12.12 -6.18 17.32
CA VAL A 100 12.18 -6.35 15.86
C VAL A 100 11.14 -5.47 15.16
N GLN A 101 9.90 -5.44 15.67
CA GLN A 101 8.83 -4.61 15.12
C GLN A 101 9.18 -3.12 15.18
N LYS A 102 9.69 -2.65 16.31
CA LYS A 102 10.13 -1.26 16.45
C LYS A 102 11.20 -0.92 15.41
N LEU A 103 12.25 -1.74 15.30
CA LEU A 103 13.33 -1.53 14.34
C LEU A 103 12.83 -1.57 12.89
N VAL A 104 12.10 -2.61 12.49
CA VAL A 104 11.70 -2.82 11.09
C VAL A 104 10.67 -1.80 10.64
N VAL A 105 9.62 -1.61 11.44
CA VAL A 105 8.45 -0.81 11.04
C VAL A 105 8.66 0.67 11.32
N LEU A 106 9.12 1.02 12.52
CA LEU A 106 9.21 2.43 12.94
C LEU A 106 10.53 3.07 12.53
N GLU A 107 11.65 2.36 12.70
CA GLU A 107 12.97 2.94 12.43
C GLU A 107 13.38 2.80 10.95
N LEU A 108 13.17 1.62 10.33
CA LEU A 108 13.55 1.36 8.94
C LEU A 108 12.44 1.66 7.91
N GLY A 109 11.19 1.75 8.37
CA GLY A 109 10.02 2.01 7.51
C GLY A 109 9.74 0.88 6.51
N MET A 110 10.04 -0.37 6.89
CA MET A 110 9.77 -1.57 6.09
C MET A 110 8.54 -2.32 6.62
N ALA A 111 7.92 -3.14 5.78
CA ALA A 111 6.81 -3.99 6.23
C ALA A 111 7.34 -5.20 7.00
N LEU A 112 6.68 -5.56 8.10
CA LEU A 112 6.97 -6.75 8.90
C LEU A 112 5.75 -7.68 8.93
N LEU A 113 5.95 -8.95 8.64
CA LEU A 113 4.92 -9.97 8.57
C LEU A 113 5.30 -11.15 9.49
N PRO A 114 4.66 -11.29 10.66
CA PRO A 114 4.88 -12.44 11.53
C PRO A 114 4.26 -13.71 10.94
N VAL A 115 4.96 -14.83 11.09
CA VAL A 115 4.50 -16.17 10.72
C VAL A 115 4.91 -17.16 11.81
N SER A 116 4.13 -18.22 11.99
CA SER A 116 4.35 -19.20 13.06
C SER A 116 5.36 -20.29 12.65
N ASN A 117 5.57 -20.49 11.35
CA ASN A 117 6.48 -21.49 10.78
C ASN A 117 6.74 -21.25 9.28
N GLN A 118 7.68 -22.01 8.72
CA GLN A 118 8.03 -22.01 7.29
C GLN A 118 6.86 -22.36 6.35
N GLY A 119 5.91 -23.17 6.81
CA GLY A 119 4.72 -23.51 6.04
C GLY A 119 3.79 -22.31 5.80
N GLU A 120 3.53 -21.54 6.85
CA GLU A 120 2.80 -20.27 6.79
C GLU A 120 3.58 -19.23 5.99
N ALA A 121 4.90 -19.15 6.18
CA ALA A 121 5.77 -18.30 5.38
C ALA A 121 5.61 -18.57 3.88
N ALA A 122 5.66 -19.84 3.46
CA ALA A 122 5.48 -20.21 2.06
C ALA A 122 4.09 -19.83 1.51
N GLN A 123 3.02 -20.06 2.27
CA GLN A 123 1.67 -19.67 1.87
C GLN A 123 1.54 -18.15 1.71
N LEU A 124 2.09 -17.39 2.65
CA LEU A 124 2.11 -15.93 2.58
C LEU A 124 2.88 -15.44 1.35
N ILE A 125 4.05 -16.02 1.07
CA ILE A 125 4.84 -15.70 -0.13
C ILE A 125 4.03 -15.99 -1.40
N ILE A 126 3.33 -17.13 -1.49
CA ILE A 126 2.49 -17.48 -2.65
C ILE A 126 1.39 -16.42 -2.86
N GLN A 127 0.74 -15.98 -1.78
CA GLN A 127 -0.28 -14.91 -1.84
C GLN A 127 0.34 -13.58 -2.29
N LEU A 128 1.51 -13.23 -1.75
CA LEU A 128 2.23 -12.01 -2.14
C LEU A 128 2.62 -12.04 -3.61
N VAL A 129 3.20 -13.13 -4.10
CA VAL A 129 3.52 -13.32 -5.52
C VAL A 129 2.28 -13.15 -6.38
N SER A 130 1.18 -13.79 -6.02
CA SER A 130 -0.08 -13.66 -6.75
C SER A 130 -0.57 -12.20 -6.78
N SER A 131 -0.49 -11.48 -5.65
CA SER A 131 -0.87 -10.07 -5.57
C SER A 131 0.06 -9.15 -6.38
N VAL A 132 1.38 -9.44 -6.40
CA VAL A 132 2.39 -8.68 -7.16
C VAL A 132 2.21 -8.92 -8.65
N ILE A 133 2.03 -10.18 -9.08
CA ILE A 133 1.74 -10.53 -10.47
C ILE A 133 0.48 -9.83 -10.96
N VAL A 134 -0.61 -9.88 -10.18
CA VAL A 134 -1.86 -9.20 -10.52
C VAL A 134 -1.64 -7.69 -10.68
N ARG A 135 -0.87 -7.07 -9.78
CA ARG A 135 -0.55 -5.64 -9.88
C ARG A 135 0.32 -5.28 -11.09
N GLU A 136 1.29 -6.12 -11.44
CA GLU A 136 2.21 -5.83 -12.55
C GLU A 136 1.61 -6.16 -13.92
N GLN A 137 0.73 -7.18 -14.02
CA GLN A 137 0.06 -7.55 -15.27
C GLN A 137 -1.20 -6.73 -15.54
N SER A 138 -1.98 -6.40 -14.52
CA SER A 138 -3.20 -5.60 -14.69
C SER A 138 -2.85 -4.11 -14.69
N ARG A 139 -2.90 -3.47 -15.87
CA ARG A 139 -2.93 -1.99 -15.99
C ARG A 139 -4.08 -1.38 -15.18
N GLU A 140 -5.12 -2.15 -14.90
CA GLU A 140 -6.20 -1.81 -13.99
C GLU A 140 -5.79 -2.07 -12.55
N HIS A 141 -5.84 -1.02 -11.73
CA HIS A 141 -5.60 -1.02 -10.29
C HIS A 141 -6.73 -1.74 -9.51
N GLY A 142 -7.28 -2.83 -10.07
CA GLY A 142 -8.66 -3.26 -9.89
C GLY A 142 -8.94 -4.28 -8.80
N THR A 143 -7.93 -4.90 -8.17
CA THR A 143 -8.18 -5.92 -7.13
C THR A 143 -8.03 -5.40 -5.71
N ASN A 144 -7.23 -4.35 -5.50
CA ASN A 144 -7.08 -3.73 -4.19
C ASN A 144 -8.05 -2.53 -4.06
N PRO A 145 -9.10 -2.62 -3.22
CA PRO A 145 -10.09 -1.57 -3.10
C PRO A 145 -9.51 -0.24 -2.58
N PHE A 146 -8.37 -0.27 -1.89
CA PHE A 146 -7.68 0.91 -1.38
C PHE A 146 -6.82 1.63 -2.43
N LEU A 147 -6.49 0.97 -3.55
CA LEU A 147 -5.75 1.56 -4.67
C LEU A 147 -6.64 1.96 -5.84
N ARG A 148 -7.94 1.64 -5.77
CA ARG A 148 -8.91 2.09 -6.76
C ARG A 148 -8.89 3.61 -6.71
N LYS A 149 -8.26 4.25 -7.70
CA LYS A 149 -8.48 5.67 -7.99
C LYS A 149 -9.96 5.78 -8.32
N GLN A 150 -10.76 6.08 -7.32
CA GLN A 150 -12.15 6.41 -7.49
C GLN A 150 -12.11 7.65 -8.38
N ARG A 151 -12.28 7.47 -9.69
CA ARG A 151 -12.66 8.60 -10.55
C ARG A 151 -13.86 9.18 -9.82
N ALA A 152 -13.71 10.40 -9.32
CA ALA A 152 -14.84 11.12 -8.75
C ALA A 152 -15.90 11.08 -9.85
N GLN A 153 -16.87 10.18 -9.72
CA GLN A 153 -18.07 10.23 -10.53
C GLN A 153 -18.57 11.65 -10.29
N LEU A 154 -18.74 12.40 -11.38
CA LEU A 154 -19.08 13.83 -11.38
C LEU A 154 -19.91 14.16 -10.15
N ALA A 155 -19.33 14.97 -9.27
CA ALA A 155 -19.76 15.19 -7.91
C ALA A 155 -21.09 15.96 -7.83
N GLU A 156 -22.01 15.82 -8.79
CA GLU A 156 -23.29 16.52 -8.81
C GLU A 156 -24.10 16.28 -7.53
N PRO A 157 -24.16 15.06 -6.94
CA PRO A 157 -24.85 14.87 -5.67
C PRO A 157 -24.14 15.56 -4.49
N ALA A 158 -22.81 15.52 -4.44
CA ALA A 158 -22.03 16.14 -3.37
C ALA A 158 -22.02 17.67 -3.48
N LEU A 159 -21.99 18.19 -4.71
CA LEU A 159 -22.14 19.60 -5.05
C LEU A 159 -23.52 20.11 -4.61
N PHE A 160 -24.57 19.34 -4.89
CA PHE A 160 -25.92 19.63 -4.46
C PHE A 160 -26.08 19.63 -2.94
N GLN A 161 -25.49 18.64 -2.26
CA GLN A 161 -25.44 18.60 -0.80
C GLN A 161 -24.67 19.79 -0.22
N ALA A 162 -23.53 20.16 -0.79
CA ALA A 162 -22.74 21.30 -0.34
C ALA A 162 -23.54 22.61 -0.39
N VAL A 163 -24.31 22.83 -1.46
CA VAL A 163 -25.17 24.03 -1.58
C VAL A 163 -26.37 24.00 -0.62
N GLN A 164 -26.89 22.82 -0.25
CA GLN A 164 -27.94 22.69 0.77
C GLN A 164 -27.48 23.00 2.20
N HIS A 165 -26.17 22.97 2.46
CA HIS A 165 -25.64 23.37 3.77
C HIS A 165 -25.64 24.89 3.98
N ILE A 166 -25.88 25.68 2.94
CA ILE A 166 -25.99 27.13 3.06
C ILE A 166 -27.29 27.47 3.81
N PRO A 167 -27.23 28.30 4.87
CA PRO A 167 -28.41 28.71 5.62
C PRO A 167 -29.51 29.29 4.70
N GLY A 168 -30.74 28.82 4.86
CA GLY A 168 -31.87 29.28 4.05
C GLY A 168 -31.99 28.66 2.64
N VAL A 169 -31.07 27.76 2.27
CA VAL A 169 -31.05 27.06 0.98
C VAL A 169 -31.52 25.61 1.13
N GLY A 170 -32.79 25.36 0.80
CA GLY A 170 -33.35 24.01 0.70
C GLY A 170 -33.10 23.34 -0.66
N LYS A 171 -33.63 22.13 -0.86
CA LYS A 171 -33.45 21.32 -2.08
C LYS A 171 -33.77 22.08 -3.38
N SER A 172 -34.91 22.78 -3.42
CA SER A 172 -35.35 23.51 -4.63
C SER A 172 -34.46 24.72 -4.93
N LYS A 173 -34.06 25.48 -3.90
CA LYS A 173 -33.17 26.63 -4.06
C LYS A 173 -31.76 26.19 -4.46
N ALA A 174 -31.26 25.10 -3.89
CA ALA A 174 -29.97 24.53 -4.26
C ALA A 174 -29.92 24.12 -5.73
N LEU A 175 -31.00 23.55 -6.28
CA LEU A 175 -31.09 23.23 -7.71
C LEU A 175 -31.02 24.49 -8.58
N LEU A 176 -31.81 25.52 -8.23
CA LEU A 176 -31.85 26.76 -9.01
C LEU A 176 -30.51 27.50 -8.98
N LEU A 177 -29.85 27.56 -7.82
CA LEU A 177 -28.52 28.17 -7.68
C LEU A 177 -27.46 27.41 -8.50
N LEU A 178 -27.49 26.08 -8.50
CA LEU A 178 -26.57 25.28 -9.31
C LEU A 178 -26.87 25.35 -10.82
N GLN A 179 -28.14 25.53 -11.21
CA GLN A 179 -28.52 25.78 -12.60
C GLN A 179 -28.05 27.14 -13.10
N GLN A 180 -28.11 28.17 -12.26
CA GLN A 180 -27.71 29.53 -12.62
C GLN A 180 -26.19 29.71 -12.60
N PHE A 181 -25.53 29.38 -11.49
CA PHE A 181 -24.12 29.69 -11.29
C PHE A 181 -23.17 28.59 -11.76
N ARG A 182 -23.67 27.36 -11.99
CA ARG A 182 -22.95 26.19 -12.56
C ARG A 182 -21.70 25.73 -11.79
N SER A 183 -21.31 26.40 -10.72
CA SER A 183 -20.18 26.05 -9.85
C SER A 183 -20.30 26.75 -8.49
N ILE A 184 -19.79 26.14 -7.42
CA ILE A 184 -19.72 26.78 -6.10
C ILE A 184 -18.91 28.09 -6.18
N ARG A 185 -17.79 28.10 -6.90
CA ARG A 185 -16.95 29.31 -7.00
C ARG A 185 -17.68 30.51 -7.59
N ARG A 186 -18.52 30.30 -8.62
CA ARG A 186 -19.35 31.38 -9.17
C ARG A 186 -20.49 31.78 -8.23
N LEU A 187 -21.05 30.82 -7.48
CA LEU A 187 -22.06 31.10 -6.46
C LEU A 187 -21.49 31.99 -5.34
N CYS A 188 -20.28 31.69 -4.84
CA CYS A 188 -19.62 32.49 -3.81
C CYS A 188 -19.26 33.91 -4.26
N ASN A 189 -19.01 34.10 -5.56
CA ASN A 189 -18.66 35.40 -6.13
C ASN A 189 -19.86 36.16 -6.71
N ALA A 190 -21.07 35.62 -6.57
CA ALA A 190 -22.29 36.25 -7.08
C ALA A 190 -22.61 37.51 -6.26
N SER A 191 -23.04 38.56 -6.94
CA SER A 191 -23.54 39.76 -6.29
C SER A 191 -24.89 39.51 -5.61
N LEU A 192 -25.22 40.34 -4.62
CA LEU A 192 -26.52 40.25 -3.92
C LEU A 192 -27.69 40.26 -4.92
N SER A 193 -27.66 41.15 -5.91
CA SER A 193 -28.70 41.27 -6.93
C SER A 193 -28.85 40.01 -7.80
N GLU A 194 -27.76 39.31 -8.11
CA GLU A 194 -27.80 38.05 -8.86
C GLU A 194 -28.38 36.90 -8.03
N LEU A 195 -28.11 36.88 -6.71
CA LEU A 195 -28.70 35.90 -5.79
C LEU A 195 -30.20 36.17 -5.58
N GLU A 196 -30.61 37.44 -5.48
CA GLU A 196 -32.00 37.86 -5.30
C GLU A 196 -32.91 37.36 -6.43
N GLN A 197 -32.42 37.39 -7.67
CA GLN A 197 -33.15 36.89 -8.84
C GLN A 197 -33.49 35.39 -8.75
N VAL A 198 -32.76 34.62 -7.93
CA VAL A 198 -32.91 33.16 -7.85
C VAL A 198 -33.63 32.73 -6.58
N VAL A 199 -33.35 33.37 -5.43
CA VAL A 199 -33.85 32.89 -4.12
C VAL A 199 -34.69 33.91 -3.34
N GLY A 200 -34.83 35.14 -3.85
CA GLY A 200 -35.52 36.25 -3.19
C GLY A 200 -34.65 36.98 -2.15
N GLN A 201 -35.08 38.19 -1.77
CA GLN A 201 -34.30 39.16 -0.97
C GLN A 201 -33.74 38.60 0.35
N THR A 202 -34.59 38.01 1.18
CA THR A 202 -34.19 37.50 2.51
C THR A 202 -33.19 36.36 2.41
N ALA A 203 -33.38 35.45 1.45
CA ALA A 203 -32.49 34.31 1.27
C ALA A 203 -31.17 34.73 0.59
N ALA A 204 -31.21 35.69 -0.34
CA ALA A 204 -30.01 36.23 -0.96
C ALA A 204 -29.09 36.91 0.05
N GLN A 205 -29.66 37.69 0.99
CA GLN A 205 -28.91 38.29 2.09
C GLN A 205 -28.28 37.23 3.01
N GLN A 206 -29.00 36.16 3.32
CA GLN A 206 -28.47 35.05 4.14
C GLN A 206 -27.32 34.31 3.43
N ILE A 207 -27.42 34.09 2.12
CA ILE A 207 -26.37 33.43 1.33
C ILE A 207 -25.15 34.34 1.18
N TYR A 208 -25.34 35.64 0.93
CA TYR A 208 -24.24 36.59 0.71
C TYR A 208 -23.47 36.89 2.00
N ALA A 209 -24.14 36.83 3.15
CA ALA A 209 -23.53 37.04 4.46
C ALA A 209 -22.81 35.80 5.02
N PHE A 210 -23.12 34.61 4.52
CA PHE A 210 -22.50 33.33 4.91
C PHE A 210 -21.19 33.10 4.16
#